data_AF-A0A7H4LC19-F1
#
_entry.id   AF-A0A7H4LC19-F1
#
_cell.length_a   1.000
_cell.length_b   1.000
_cell.length_c   1.000
_cell.angle_alpha   90.00
_cell.angle_beta   90.00
_cell.angle_gamma   90.00
#
_symmetry.space_group_name_H-M   'P 1'
#
loop_
_entity.id
_entity.type
_entity.pdbx_description
1 polymer ?
#
loop_
_entity_poly.entity_id
_entity_poly.type
_entity_poly.pdbx_seq_one_letter_code
_entity_poly.pdbx_strand_id
1 'polypeptide(L)'
;MRKGLFANKDEYLFFGEENRLKMFQPNTFNFKPKSHIKLDEAQRCILDNFWFQYTLKREERGYFLSILNSLAEYFNELNKNLPKLEKIEIPKGETLYLIFDGNKPGIYLEWENIMIEKLDAKRKGQDLTFKRY
;
A
#
# COMPACT_ATOMS: atom_id res chain seq x y z
N MET A 1 -11.78 -0.64 5.25
CA MET A 1 -10.68 -1.22 6.03
C MET A 1 -9.82 -0.09 6.57
N ARG A 2 -9.43 -0.11 7.84
CA ARG A 2 -8.57 0.93 8.43
C ARG A 2 -7.42 0.29 9.22
N LYS A 3 -6.26 0.94 9.24
CA LYS A 3 -5.18 0.62 10.16
C LYS A 3 -5.33 1.44 11.43
N GLY A 4 -4.87 0.88 12.55
CA GLY A 4 -4.85 1.60 13.81
C GLY A 4 -3.98 0.91 14.85
N LEU A 5 -3.63 1.67 15.88
CA LEU A 5 -2.90 1.16 17.04
C LEU A 5 -3.90 0.73 18.11
N PHE A 6 -3.61 -0.40 18.77
CA PHE A 6 -4.35 -0.82 19.95
C PHE A 6 -3.64 -0.36 21.23
N ALA A 7 -4.31 -0.50 22.38
CA ALA A 7 -3.85 0.05 23.67
C ALA A 7 -2.41 -0.37 24.08
N ASN A 8 -1.93 -1.50 23.56
CA ASN A 8 -0.60 -2.05 23.78
C ASN A 8 0.44 -1.62 22.73
N LYS A 9 0.13 -0.63 21.88
CA LYS A 9 0.94 -0.16 20.73
C LYS A 9 1.14 -1.19 19.60
N ASP A 10 0.45 -2.32 19.65
CA ASP A 10 0.43 -3.23 18.50
C ASP A 10 -0.40 -2.62 17.37
N GLU A 11 0.04 -2.83 16.14
CA GLU A 11 -0.70 -2.45 14.93
C GLU A 11 -1.77 -3.49 14.58
N TYR A 12 -2.93 -3.00 14.16
CA TYR A 12 -4.07 -3.82 13.75
C TYR A 12 -4.70 -3.31 12.46
N LEU A 13 -5.26 -4.27 11.72
CA LEU A 13 -6.13 -4.05 10.58
C LEU A 13 -7.57 -4.29 11.01
N PHE A 14 -8.44 -3.29 10.86
CA PHE A 14 -9.83 -3.33 11.29
C PHE A 14 -10.79 -3.55 10.10
N PHE A 15 -11.69 -4.53 10.27
CA PHE A 15 -12.76 -4.92 9.36
C PHE A 15 -14.12 -4.61 10.01
N GLY A 16 -14.49 -3.33 10.01
CA GLY A 16 -15.63 -2.84 10.79
C GLY A 16 -15.24 -2.56 12.24
N GLU A 17 -16.23 -2.54 13.13
CA GLU A 17 -16.04 -2.18 14.54
C GLU A 17 -15.52 -3.34 15.39
N GLU A 18 -16.03 -4.55 15.13
CA GLU A 18 -15.77 -5.71 15.99
C GLU A 18 -14.58 -6.57 15.52
N ASN A 19 -14.32 -6.60 14.22
CA ASN A 19 -13.31 -7.50 13.66
C ASN A 19 -11.97 -6.78 13.48
N ARG A 20 -10.91 -7.35 14.04
CA ARG A 20 -9.55 -6.85 13.88
C ARG A 20 -8.54 -7.98 13.76
N LEU A 21 -7.51 -7.77 12.98
CA LEU A 21 -6.39 -8.69 12.81
C LEU A 21 -5.09 -8.00 13.22
N LYS A 22 -4.24 -8.71 13.97
CA LYS A 22 -2.95 -8.16 14.38
C LYS A 22 -2.03 -8.09 13.17
N MET A 23 -1.38 -6.95 12.98
CA MET A 23 -0.32 -6.81 11.99
C MET A 23 0.99 -7.22 12.65
N PHE A 24 1.60 -8.28 12.11
CA PHE A 24 2.90 -8.75 12.57
C PHE A 24 4.00 -8.03 11.80
N GLN A 25 5.01 -7.52 12.52
CA GLN A 25 6.22 -7.01 11.88
C GLN A 25 6.88 -8.11 11.05
N PRO A 26 7.47 -7.80 9.88
CA PRO A 26 8.11 -8.79 9.01
C PRO A 26 9.13 -9.61 9.80
N ASN A 27 8.79 -10.87 10.09
CA ASN A 27 9.62 -11.75 10.88
C ASN A 27 9.64 -13.17 10.28
N THR A 28 10.44 -14.06 10.85
CA THR A 28 10.54 -15.46 10.40
C THR A 28 9.27 -16.27 10.61
N PHE A 29 8.33 -15.76 11.42
CA PHE A 29 7.04 -16.36 11.72
C PHE A 29 5.90 -15.79 10.85
N ASN A 30 6.17 -15.05 9.78
CA ASN A 30 5.12 -14.72 8.79
C ASN A 30 4.91 -15.91 7.84
N PHE A 31 3.69 -16.07 7.34
CA PHE A 31 3.41 -17.03 6.27
C PHE A 31 4.21 -16.65 5.03
N LYS A 32 4.85 -17.63 4.39
CA LYS A 32 5.62 -17.42 3.15
C LYS A 32 4.86 -18.06 1.98
N PRO A 33 4.07 -17.28 1.23
CA PRO A 33 3.42 -17.80 0.03
C PRO A 33 4.47 -18.15 -1.03
N LYS A 34 4.08 -18.98 -2.00
CA LYS A 34 4.90 -19.29 -3.17
C LYS A 34 5.19 -18.02 -3.98
N SER A 35 6.31 -18.00 -4.69
CA SER A 35 6.82 -16.81 -5.39
C SER A 35 5.87 -16.22 -6.43
N HIS A 36 4.99 -17.04 -7.03
CA HIS A 36 4.02 -16.59 -8.03
C HIS A 36 2.73 -16.00 -7.44
N ILE A 37 2.53 -16.12 -6.13
CA ILE A 37 1.34 -15.63 -5.44
C ILE A 37 1.50 -14.15 -5.10
N LYS A 38 0.57 -13.33 -5.58
CA LYS A 38 0.50 -11.90 -5.26
C LYS A 38 -0.67 -11.66 -4.32
N LEU A 39 -0.38 -11.05 -3.18
CA LEU A 39 -1.35 -10.73 -2.15
C LEU A 39 -1.31 -9.24 -1.87
N ASP A 40 -2.48 -8.66 -1.62
CA ASP A 40 -2.55 -7.35 -0.99
C ASP A 40 -2.21 -7.46 0.52
N GLU A 41 -2.16 -6.30 1.16
CA GLU A 41 -1.82 -6.22 2.57
C GLU A 41 -2.83 -6.92 3.49
N ALA A 42 -4.12 -6.84 3.18
CA ALA A 42 -5.18 -7.41 4.00
C ALA A 42 -5.15 -8.94 3.96
N GLN A 43 -5.04 -9.48 2.74
CA GLN A 43 -4.88 -10.91 2.48
C GLN A 43 -3.61 -11.44 3.16
N ARG A 44 -2.50 -10.69 3.09
CA ARG A 44 -1.27 -11.09 3.79
C ARG A 44 -1.46 -11.12 5.30
N CYS A 45 -2.10 -10.10 5.86
CA CYS A 45 -2.39 -10.03 7.29
C CYS A 45 -3.28 -11.20 7.76
N ILE A 46 -4.29 -11.58 6.98
CA ILE A 46 -5.13 -12.76 7.25
C ILE A 46 -4.29 -14.04 7.33
N LEU A 47 -3.46 -14.30 6.32
CA LEU A 47 -2.63 -15.50 6.29
C LEU A 47 -1.60 -15.54 7.41
N ASP A 48 -1.00 -14.40 7.76
CA ASP A 48 -0.06 -14.30 8.87
C ASP A 48 -0.73 -14.59 10.22
N ASN A 49 -1.97 -14.13 10.45
CA ASN A 49 -2.72 -14.47 11.67
C ASN A 49 -3.05 -15.96 11.75
N PHE A 50 -3.46 -16.59 10.64
CA PHE A 50 -3.68 -18.03 10.61
C PHE A 50 -2.39 -18.81 10.84
N TRP A 51 -1.29 -18.41 10.18
CA TRP A 51 0.00 -19.05 10.36
C TRP A 51 0.54 -18.90 11.79
N PHE A 52 0.32 -17.75 12.43
CA PHE A 52 0.65 -17.59 13.85
C PHE A 52 -0.10 -18.63 14.71
N GLN A 53 -1.41 -18.81 14.50
CA GLN A 53 -2.20 -19.83 15.20
C GLN A 53 -1.69 -21.25 14.91
N TYR A 54 -1.33 -21.54 13.66
CA TYR A 54 -0.72 -22.80 13.24
C TYR A 54 0.55 -23.14 14.03
N THR A 55 1.44 -22.15 14.21
CA THR A 55 2.69 -22.38 14.93
C THR A 55 2.48 -22.69 16.41
N LEU A 56 1.37 -22.22 16.99
CA LEU A 56 1.01 -22.42 18.40
C LEU A 56 0.27 -23.75 18.64
N LYS A 57 -0.64 -24.17 17.75
CA LYS A 57 -1.46 -25.38 17.91
C LYS A 57 -0.96 -26.51 17.01
N ARG A 58 -0.21 -27.45 17.60
CA ARG A 58 0.59 -28.45 16.85
C ARG A 58 -0.17 -29.69 16.36
N GLU A 59 -1.43 -29.86 16.75
CA GLU A 59 -2.13 -31.15 16.62
C GLU A 59 -2.66 -31.44 15.20
N GLU A 60 -2.81 -30.43 14.31
CA GLU A 60 -3.39 -30.61 12.96
C GLU A 60 -2.53 -30.00 11.84
N ARG A 61 -1.22 -30.27 11.89
CA ARG A 61 -0.24 -29.55 11.05
C ARG A 61 -0.37 -29.74 9.53
N GLY A 62 -0.86 -30.89 9.08
CA GLY A 62 -0.96 -31.18 7.64
C GLY A 62 -2.13 -30.46 6.98
N TYR A 63 -3.32 -30.60 7.57
CA TYR A 63 -4.56 -30.04 7.04
C TYR A 63 -4.54 -28.51 7.03
N PHE A 64 -4.03 -27.90 8.09
CA PHE A 64 -3.98 -26.45 8.23
C PHE A 64 -3.02 -25.78 7.24
N LEU A 65 -1.89 -26.42 6.92
CA LEU A 65 -0.97 -25.93 5.88
C LEU A 65 -1.63 -25.96 4.50
N SER A 66 -2.40 -27.02 4.21
CA SER A 66 -3.18 -27.11 2.97
C SER A 66 -4.22 -26.00 2.88
N ILE A 67 -4.92 -25.68 3.97
CA ILE A 67 -5.87 -24.55 4.03
C ILE A 67 -5.17 -23.23 3.69
N LEU A 68 -4.03 -22.94 4.32
CA LEU A 68 -3.27 -21.71 4.09
C LEU A 68 -2.80 -21.57 2.65
N ASN A 69 -2.29 -22.66 2.07
CA ASN A 69 -1.83 -22.66 0.68
C ASN A 69 -3.00 -22.47 -0.30
N SER A 70 -4.13 -23.15 -0.07
CA SER A 70 -5.32 -23.00 -0.92
C SER A 70 -5.91 -21.60 -0.84
N LEU A 71 -5.97 -20.98 0.36
CA LEU A 71 -6.39 -19.59 0.53
C LEU A 71 -5.48 -18.62 -0.21
N ALA A 72 -4.16 -18.84 -0.16
CA ALA A 72 -3.19 -18.01 -0.84
C ALA A 72 -3.36 -18.06 -2.37
N GLU A 73 -3.61 -19.24 -2.94
CA GLU A 73 -3.91 -19.38 -4.37
C GLU A 73 -5.24 -18.74 -4.74
N TYR A 74 -6.28 -18.92 -3.91
CA TYR A 74 -7.58 -18.28 -4.15
C TYR A 74 -7.49 -16.75 -4.18
N PHE A 75 -6.78 -16.14 -3.22
CA PHE A 75 -6.51 -14.71 -3.23
C PHE A 75 -5.72 -14.28 -4.47
N ASN A 76 -4.74 -15.06 -4.90
CA ASN A 76 -3.98 -14.80 -6.13
C ASN A 76 -4.89 -14.79 -7.37
N GLU A 77 -5.84 -15.73 -7.46
CA GLU A 77 -6.81 -15.78 -8.55
C GLU A 77 -7.75 -14.56 -8.54
N LEU A 78 -8.28 -14.19 -7.37
CA LEU A 78 -9.08 -12.98 -7.23
C LEU A 78 -8.31 -11.74 -7.69
N ASN A 79 -7.05 -11.61 -7.27
CA ASN A 79 -6.22 -10.47 -7.63
C ASN A 79 -5.86 -10.40 -9.12
N LYS A 80 -5.76 -11.55 -9.80
CA LYS A 80 -5.55 -11.60 -11.26
C LYS A 80 -6.77 -11.06 -12.03
N ASN A 81 -7.96 -11.26 -11.47
CA ASN A 81 -9.23 -10.85 -12.08
C ASN A 81 -9.61 -9.41 -11.78
N LEU A 82 -8.89 -8.72 -10.88
CA LEU A 82 -9.09 -7.31 -10.64
C LEU A 82 -8.60 -6.50 -11.85
N PRO A 83 -9.35 -5.48 -12.30
CA PRO A 83 -8.85 -4.52 -13.26
C PRO A 83 -7.56 -3.93 -12.69
N LYS A 84 -6.46 -4.01 -13.44
CA LYS A 84 -5.23 -3.32 -13.06
C LYS A 84 -5.59 -1.85 -12.93
N LEU A 85 -5.35 -1.25 -11.77
CA LEU A 85 -5.38 0.22 -11.67
C LEU A 85 -4.54 0.74 -12.84
N GLU A 86 -5.13 1.64 -13.64
CA GLU A 86 -4.38 2.37 -14.65
C GLU A 86 -3.16 2.95 -13.94
N LYS A 87 -1.99 2.41 -14.27
CA LYS A 87 -0.77 3.09 -13.90
C LYS A 87 -0.87 4.42 -14.61
N ILE A 88 -0.86 5.51 -13.85
CA ILE A 88 -0.45 6.79 -14.40
C ILE A 88 1.00 6.55 -14.81
N GLU A 89 1.20 6.09 -16.05
CA GLU A 89 2.50 6.01 -16.66
C GLU A 89 2.91 7.46 -16.86
N ILE A 90 3.64 8.02 -15.90
CA ILE A 90 4.43 9.22 -16.15
C ILE A 90 5.38 8.82 -17.28
N PRO A 91 5.25 9.39 -18.48
CA PRO A 91 6.06 8.99 -19.62
C PRO A 91 7.53 9.13 -19.26
N LYS A 92 8.30 8.04 -19.37
CA LYS A 92 9.75 8.07 -19.18
C LYS A 92 10.36 9.04 -20.20
N GLY A 93 10.78 10.22 -19.75
CA GLY A 93 11.41 11.25 -20.58
C GLY A 93 10.80 12.64 -20.41
N GLU A 94 9.64 12.76 -19.74
CA GLU A 94 9.07 14.07 -19.44
C GLU A 94 9.77 14.72 -18.24
N THR A 95 10.09 16.00 -18.39
CA THR A 95 10.74 16.80 -17.36
C THR A 95 9.77 17.01 -16.20
N LEU A 96 10.18 16.60 -14.99
CA LEU A 96 9.34 16.73 -13.81
C LEU A 96 9.66 18.03 -13.09
N TYR A 97 8.65 18.87 -12.90
CA TYR A 97 8.76 20.09 -12.12
C TYR A 97 8.01 19.93 -10.79
N LEU A 98 8.71 20.10 -9.68
CA LEU A 98 8.15 20.03 -8.34
C LEU A 98 8.09 21.43 -7.74
N ILE A 99 6.89 21.93 -7.44
CA ILE A 99 6.69 23.20 -6.71
C ILE A 99 6.58 22.89 -5.21
N PHE A 100 7.47 23.50 -4.42
CA PHE A 100 7.47 23.35 -2.96
C PHE A 100 6.58 24.39 -2.29
N ASP A 101 6.76 25.65 -2.68
CA ASP A 101 6.06 26.80 -2.11
C ASP A 101 5.46 27.60 -3.26
N GLY A 102 4.13 27.64 -3.32
CA GLY A 102 3.33 28.24 -4.40
C GLY A 102 1.83 28.16 -4.09
N ASN A 103 0.99 28.74 -4.94
CA ASN A 103 -0.47 28.68 -4.76
C ASN A 103 -1.00 27.25 -4.82
N LYS A 104 -0.43 26.43 -5.72
CA LYS A 104 -0.70 25.00 -5.81
C LYS A 104 0.63 24.21 -5.77
N PRO A 105 1.09 23.78 -4.59
CA PRO A 105 2.23 22.87 -4.51
C PRO A 105 1.89 21.52 -5.15
N GLY A 106 2.83 20.92 -5.87
CA GLY A 106 2.57 19.68 -6.60
C GLY A 106 3.62 19.33 -7.64
N ILE A 107 3.35 18.23 -8.36
CA ILE A 107 4.15 17.74 -9.48
C ILE A 107 3.50 18.22 -10.77
N TYR A 108 4.31 18.80 -11.65
CA TYR A 108 3.94 19.35 -12.94
C TYR A 108 4.81 18.72 -14.02
N LEU A 109 4.21 18.43 -15.18
CA LEU A 109 4.90 17.83 -16.33
C LEU A 109 5.24 18.88 -17.41
N GLU A 110 4.49 19.98 -17.44
CA GLU A 110 4.62 21.01 -18.47
C GLU A 110 5.14 22.33 -17.88
N TRP A 111 6.06 22.96 -18.59
CA TRP A 111 6.63 24.27 -18.22
C TRP A 111 5.57 25.38 -18.16
N GLU A 112 4.54 25.29 -19.00
CA GLU A 112 3.46 26.27 -19.07
C GLU A 112 2.70 26.37 -17.74
N ASN A 113 2.49 25.23 -17.08
CA ASN A 113 1.83 25.18 -15.77
C ASN A 113 2.69 25.85 -14.68
N ILE A 114 4.02 25.72 -14.74
CA ILE A 114 4.93 26.45 -13.83
C ILE A 114 4.86 27.95 -14.06
N MET A 115 4.73 28.39 -15.32
CA MET A 115 4.63 29.80 -15.66
C MET A 115 3.31 30.43 -15.18
N ILE A 116 2.20 29.69 -15.27
CA ILE A 116 0.90 30.10 -14.73
C ILE A 116 1.00 30.30 -13.22
N GLU A 117 1.54 29.31 -12.49
CA GLU A 117 1.72 29.39 -11.04
C GLU A 117 2.65 30.55 -10.64
N LYS A 118 3.70 30.80 -11.43
CA LYS A 118 4.64 31.91 -11.19
C LYS A 118 3.97 33.27 -11.38
N LEU A 119 3.11 33.42 -12.37
CA LEU A 119 2.34 34.65 -12.59
C LEU A 119 1.33 34.89 -11.46
N ASP A 120 0.65 33.84 -11.01
CA ASP A 120 -0.33 33.94 -9.94
C ASP A 120 0.32 34.19 -8.56
N ALA A 121 1.50 33.60 -8.30
CA ALA A 121 2.29 33.91 -7.11
C ALA A 121 2.71 35.39 -7.11
N LYS A 122 3.22 35.90 -8.23
CA LYS A 122 3.57 37.33 -8.38
C LYS A 122 2.38 38.27 -8.14
N ARG A 123 1.20 37.94 -8.65
CA ARG A 123 -0.03 38.73 -8.41
C ARG A 123 -0.41 38.81 -6.93
N LYS A 124 -0.03 37.80 -6.14
CA LYS A 124 -0.29 37.73 -4.70
C LYS A 124 0.89 38.23 -3.84
N GLY A 125 1.95 38.75 -4.46
CA GLY A 125 3.15 39.18 -3.75
C GLY A 125 3.94 38.02 -3.13
N GLN A 126 3.78 36.81 -3.65
CA GLN A 126 4.45 35.60 -3.19
C GLN A 126 5.50 35.15 -4.20
N ASP A 127 6.56 34.52 -3.71
CA ASP A 127 7.57 33.88 -4.55
C ASP A 127 7.25 32.40 -4.78
N LEU A 128 7.65 31.88 -5.94
CA LEU A 128 7.48 30.49 -6.33
C LEU A 128 8.82 29.77 -6.32
N THR A 129 8.93 28.71 -5.52
CA THR A 129 10.11 27.84 -5.50
C THR A 129 9.79 26.51 -6.17
N PHE A 130 10.54 26.16 -7.23
CA PHE A 130 10.39 24.88 -7.93
C PHE A 130 11.73 24.22 -8.24
N LYS A 131 11.72 22.89 -8.42
CA LYS A 131 12.88 22.09 -8.84
C LYS A 131 12.54 21.22 -10.04
N ARG A 132 13.49 21.11 -10.96
CA ARG A 132 13.40 20.32 -12.19
C ARG A 132 14.17 19.00 -12.01
N TYR A 133 13.57 17.88 -12.39
CA TYR A 133 14.16 16.54 -12.38
C TYR A 133 14.12 15.93 -13.78
#